data_AF-A0A242KCD5-F1
#
_entry.id   AF-A0A242KCD5-F1
#
_cell.length_a   1.000
_cell.length_b   1.000
_cell.length_c   1.000
_cell.angle_alpha   90.00
_cell.angle_beta   90.00
_cell.angle_gamma   90.00
#
_symmetry.space_group_name_H-M   'P 1'
#
loop_
_entity.id
_entity.type
_entity.pdbx_description
1 polymer ?
#
loop_
_entity_poly.entity_id
_entity_poly.type
_entity_poly.pdbx_seq_one_letter_code
_entity_poly.pdbx_strand_id
1 'polypeptide(L)'
;MNKQLSEREKEKPTLRDLIKKCLPQLFIFEFVYKLLVVLVGIPMIQAFIELMLELNDKEIVFNEGILYFFTSWSGIIGSILLFGVVSVGIYFELSVVTLLVYYAWIGKNTDLEHVMKVSLTKLRQLKHIGTLGFGLYMLVILPIARVGIASSIFPHFVVPNFITGELQKTAMGNAAVLIFYGLIFCLAWLLIFSLPSFVLEKRNFFGAVKANGSIIRHQWKALAGIGILFLLIHFIGVYLPEVAQDYLFTIPVLDTVWDIFQFVAINPTTIFQLLLLLLKVLYPIVLYAWIVYIYLGTAPLVYIEEGRLPEVDEQLQKTYDHSIKVYGWLKRKLISLRAWLNQKVFYQKHHKKIKVITGIIVVWLFINSIGGAPQEEPIIIGHRG
;
A
#
# COMPACT_ATOMS: atom_id res chain seq x y z
N MET A 1 -2.21 -31.12 23.10
CA MET A 1 -1.56 -29.96 22.43
C MET A 1 -1.04 -28.88 23.39
N ASN A 2 -1.06 -29.09 24.72
CA ASN A 2 -0.64 -28.08 25.71
C ASN A 2 0.80 -28.25 26.28
N LYS A 3 1.54 -29.30 25.88
CA LYS A 3 2.90 -29.56 26.41
C LYS A 3 4.03 -29.08 25.48
N GLN A 4 3.78 -28.97 24.17
CA GLN A 4 4.76 -28.48 23.19
C GLN A 4 4.89 -26.93 23.14
N LEU A 5 3.94 -26.19 23.73
CA LEU A 5 4.03 -24.74 23.88
C LEU A 5 4.91 -24.32 25.08
N SER A 6 5.12 -25.23 26.05
CA SER A 6 5.89 -24.97 27.27
C SER A 6 7.41 -25.10 27.08
N GLU A 7 7.88 -25.79 26.04
CA GLU A 7 9.32 -26.01 25.79
C GLU A 7 9.91 -25.09 24.70
N ARG A 8 9.08 -24.19 24.13
CA ARG A 8 9.49 -23.09 23.23
C ARG A 8 9.46 -21.71 23.92
N GLU A 9 9.90 -21.64 25.17
CA GLU A 9 10.51 -20.41 25.72
C GLU A 9 11.90 -20.12 25.10
N LYS A 10 12.17 -20.67 23.91
CA LYS A 10 13.47 -20.67 23.24
C LYS A 10 13.57 -19.47 22.31
N GLU A 11 14.23 -18.44 22.83
CA GLU A 11 14.93 -17.35 22.13
C GLU A 11 14.09 -16.59 21.08
N LYS A 12 13.69 -15.35 21.43
CA LYS A 12 13.06 -14.42 20.48
C LYS A 12 13.94 -14.34 19.23
N PRO A 13 13.43 -14.63 18.02
CA PRO A 13 14.25 -14.56 16.82
C PRO A 13 14.78 -13.13 16.68
N THR A 14 16.01 -12.98 16.20
CA THR A 14 16.51 -11.65 15.88
C THR A 14 15.66 -11.08 14.73
N LEU A 15 15.47 -9.76 14.71
CA LEU A 15 14.78 -9.10 13.60
C LEU A 15 15.39 -9.50 12.25
N ARG A 16 16.72 -9.54 12.18
CA ARG A 16 17.47 -9.86 10.95
C ARG A 16 17.08 -11.24 10.43
N ASP A 17 17.02 -12.24 11.31
CA ASP A 17 16.69 -13.61 10.90
C ASP A 17 15.22 -13.73 10.51
N LEU A 18 14.33 -13.02 11.21
CA LEU A 18 12.93 -12.93 10.84
C LEU A 18 12.74 -12.30 9.46
N ILE A 19 13.35 -11.14 9.20
CA ILE A 19 13.25 -10.44 7.92
C ILE A 19 13.80 -11.32 6.81
N LYS A 20 14.99 -11.91 6.97
CA LYS A 20 15.56 -12.81 5.94
C LYS A 20 14.61 -13.96 5.58
N LYS A 21 13.86 -14.46 6.56
CA LYS A 21 12.94 -15.57 6.38
C LYS A 21 11.66 -15.16 5.65
N CYS A 22 11.05 -14.03 6.00
CA CYS A 22 9.76 -13.61 5.41
C CYS A 22 9.90 -12.69 4.18
N LEU A 23 11.01 -11.97 4.02
CA LEU A 23 11.19 -10.94 2.98
C LEU A 23 10.93 -11.43 1.55
N PRO A 24 11.39 -12.64 1.13
CA PRO A 24 11.10 -13.12 -0.23
C PRO A 24 9.60 -13.28 -0.48
N GLN A 25 8.87 -13.89 0.47
CA GLN A 25 7.43 -14.09 0.34
C GLN A 25 6.67 -12.76 0.44
N LEU A 26 7.10 -11.85 1.32
CA LEU A 26 6.56 -10.50 1.42
C LEU A 26 6.71 -9.72 0.11
N PHE A 27 7.90 -9.77 -0.50
CA PHE A 27 8.16 -9.10 -1.77
C PHE A 27 7.33 -9.68 -2.91
N ILE A 28 7.26 -11.01 -3.02
CA ILE A 28 6.43 -11.69 -4.04
C ILE A 28 4.96 -11.31 -3.87
N PHE A 29 4.45 -11.37 -2.64
CA PHE A 29 3.08 -10.98 -2.33
C PHE A 29 2.80 -9.52 -2.72
N GLU A 30 3.61 -8.58 -2.23
CA GLU A 30 3.42 -7.15 -2.48
C GLU A 30 3.47 -6.85 -3.98
N PHE A 31 4.44 -7.43 -4.70
CA PHE A 31 4.58 -7.26 -6.13
C PHE A 31 3.33 -7.72 -6.89
N VAL A 32 2.86 -8.93 -6.59
CA VAL A 32 1.67 -9.51 -7.22
C VAL A 32 0.42 -8.72 -6.83
N TYR A 33 0.28 -8.34 -5.57
CA TYR A 33 -0.87 -7.60 -5.06
C TYR A 33 -0.96 -6.20 -5.69
N LYS A 34 0.15 -5.45 -5.76
CA LYS A 34 0.20 -4.15 -6.45
C LYS A 34 -0.15 -4.26 -7.93
N LEU A 35 0.36 -5.28 -8.60
CA LEU A 35 0.04 -5.52 -10.00
C LEU A 35 -1.44 -5.85 -10.19
N LEU A 36 -2.03 -6.64 -9.28
CA LEU A 36 -3.48 -6.90 -9.27
C LEU A 36 -4.27 -5.61 -9.02
N VAL A 37 -3.83 -4.76 -8.09
CA VAL A 37 -4.48 -3.47 -7.81
C VAL A 37 -4.41 -2.55 -9.02
N VAL A 38 -3.28 -2.41 -9.70
CA VAL A 38 -3.19 -1.53 -10.88
C VAL A 38 -3.97 -2.07 -12.07
N LEU A 39 -3.89 -3.36 -12.34
CA LEU A 39 -4.51 -3.93 -13.54
C LEU A 39 -6.01 -4.19 -13.37
N VAL A 40 -6.48 -4.36 -12.14
CA VAL A 40 -7.86 -4.75 -11.83
C VAL A 40 -8.50 -3.78 -10.85
N GLY A 41 -7.87 -3.56 -9.69
CA GLY A 41 -8.43 -2.72 -8.62
C GLY A 41 -8.74 -1.28 -9.05
N ILE A 42 -7.76 -0.55 -9.57
CA ILE A 42 -7.90 0.85 -9.99
C ILE A 42 -8.93 0.98 -11.14
N PRO A 43 -8.84 0.21 -12.24
CA PRO A 43 -9.86 0.25 -13.28
C PRO A 43 -11.27 -0.07 -12.77
N MET A 44 -11.41 -1.02 -11.85
CA MET A 44 -12.71 -1.32 -11.24
C MET A 44 -13.24 -0.17 -10.38
N ILE A 45 -12.38 0.50 -9.61
CA ILE A 45 -12.75 1.67 -8.82
C ILE A 45 -13.17 2.82 -9.74
N GLN A 46 -12.43 3.07 -10.82
CA GLN A 46 -12.77 4.09 -11.82
C GLN A 46 -14.12 3.81 -12.48
N ALA A 47 -14.32 2.59 -13.01
CA ALA A 47 -15.59 2.18 -13.60
C ALA A 47 -16.76 2.25 -12.61
N PHE A 48 -16.51 1.95 -11.33
CA PHE A 48 -17.52 2.11 -10.28
C PHE A 48 -17.88 3.58 -10.04
N ILE A 49 -16.89 4.48 -9.97
CA ILE A 49 -17.12 5.91 -9.80
C ILE A 49 -17.88 6.46 -11.01
N GLU A 50 -17.48 6.10 -12.24
CA GLU A 50 -18.18 6.47 -13.48
C GLU A 50 -19.64 6.02 -13.44
N LEU A 51 -19.92 4.77 -13.07
CA LEU A 51 -21.28 4.26 -12.91
C LEU A 51 -22.10 5.09 -11.89
N MET A 52 -21.50 5.47 -10.76
CA MET A 52 -22.19 6.29 -9.75
C MET A 52 -22.46 7.72 -10.23
N LEU A 53 -21.64 8.24 -11.15
CA LEU A 53 -21.82 9.56 -11.76
C LEU A 53 -22.90 9.55 -12.86
N GLU A 54 -22.91 8.51 -13.68
CA GLU A 54 -23.97 8.28 -14.69
C GLU A 54 -25.35 8.19 -14.05
N LEU A 55 -25.48 7.49 -12.92
CA LEU A 55 -26.73 7.41 -12.15
C LEU A 55 -27.22 8.76 -11.60
N ASN A 56 -26.39 9.81 -11.65
CA ASN A 56 -26.73 11.17 -11.24
C ASN A 56 -26.94 12.15 -12.40
N ASP A 57 -27.00 11.66 -13.64
CA ASP A 57 -27.05 12.48 -14.87
C ASP A 57 -25.90 13.49 -14.96
N LYS A 58 -24.75 13.16 -14.36
CA LYS A 58 -23.54 14.00 -14.40
C LYS A 58 -22.43 13.29 -15.17
N GLU A 59 -22.22 13.70 -16.42
CA GLU A 59 -21.14 13.17 -17.26
C GLU A 59 -19.75 13.65 -16.83
N ILE A 60 -19.65 14.82 -16.16
CA ILE A 60 -18.38 15.43 -15.73
C ILE A 60 -18.57 16.16 -14.40
N VAL A 61 -17.73 15.85 -13.40
CA VAL A 61 -17.75 16.53 -12.11
C VAL A 61 -16.77 17.72 -12.14
N PHE A 62 -17.29 18.94 -12.33
CA PHE A 62 -16.54 20.15 -11.99
C PHE A 62 -16.28 20.21 -10.47
N ASN A 63 -15.24 20.91 -10.00
CA ASN A 63 -14.90 21.00 -8.57
C ASN A 63 -16.09 21.35 -7.66
N GLU A 64 -17.02 22.19 -8.14
CA GLU A 64 -18.25 22.56 -7.41
C GLU A 64 -19.29 21.43 -7.34
N GLY A 65 -19.27 20.50 -8.30
CA GLY A 65 -20.15 19.34 -8.38
C GLY A 65 -19.73 18.15 -7.51
N ILE A 66 -18.47 18.10 -7.04
CA ILE A 66 -17.92 17.01 -6.22
C ILE A 66 -18.67 16.96 -4.88
N LEU A 67 -18.85 18.11 -4.22
CA LEU A 67 -19.56 18.18 -2.95
C LEU A 67 -21.02 17.76 -3.10
N TYR A 68 -21.67 18.10 -4.22
CA TYR A 68 -23.03 17.67 -4.50
C TYR A 68 -23.13 16.15 -4.75
N PHE A 69 -22.11 15.54 -5.36
CA PHE A 69 -22.07 14.09 -5.51
C PHE A 69 -22.10 13.41 -4.13
N PHE A 70 -21.26 13.86 -3.18
CA PHE A 70 -21.23 13.31 -1.82
C PHE A 70 -22.49 13.60 -0.98
N THR A 71 -23.39 14.48 -1.42
CA THR A 71 -24.68 14.74 -0.76
C THR A 71 -25.87 14.05 -1.44
N SER A 72 -25.69 13.51 -2.66
CA SER A 72 -26.70 12.70 -3.37
C SER A 72 -26.83 11.29 -2.78
N TRP A 73 -28.00 10.65 -2.90
CA TRP A 73 -28.19 9.29 -2.37
C TRP A 73 -27.30 8.24 -3.02
N SER A 74 -27.20 8.27 -4.35
CA SER A 74 -26.29 7.44 -5.14
C SER A 74 -24.84 7.67 -4.75
N GLY A 75 -24.40 8.92 -4.54
CA GLY A 75 -23.05 9.21 -4.09
C GLY A 75 -22.76 8.78 -2.66
N ILE A 76 -23.71 8.92 -1.73
CA ILE A 76 -23.59 8.42 -0.35
C ILE A 76 -23.48 6.89 -0.35
N ILE A 77 -24.42 6.20 -1.02
CA ILE A 77 -24.43 4.74 -1.11
C ILE A 77 -23.17 4.23 -1.81
N GLY A 78 -22.79 4.88 -2.91
CA GLY A 78 -21.58 4.57 -3.67
C GLY A 78 -20.32 4.73 -2.83
N SER A 79 -20.23 5.82 -2.07
CA SER A 79 -19.10 6.08 -1.16
C SER A 79 -18.99 5.04 -0.05
N ILE A 80 -20.12 4.65 0.57
CA ILE A 80 -20.15 3.60 1.59
C ILE A 80 -19.71 2.25 1.02
N LEU A 81 -20.21 1.90 -0.17
CA LEU A 81 -19.85 0.65 -0.84
C LEU A 81 -18.36 0.63 -1.20
N LEU A 82 -17.87 1.71 -1.82
CA LEU A 82 -16.47 1.86 -2.19
C LEU A 82 -15.56 1.82 -0.96
N PHE A 83 -15.92 2.55 0.10
CA PHE A 83 -15.21 2.51 1.38
C PHE A 83 -15.11 1.09 1.93
N GLY A 84 -16.22 0.33 1.88
CA GLY A 84 -16.26 -1.07 2.30
C GLY A 84 -15.35 -1.97 1.46
N VAL A 85 -15.45 -1.90 0.14
CA VAL A 85 -14.64 -2.71 -0.79
C VAL A 85 -13.15 -2.42 -0.64
N VAL A 86 -12.78 -1.13 -0.62
CA VAL A 86 -11.38 -0.72 -0.44
C VAL A 86 -10.87 -1.15 0.93
N SER A 87 -11.65 -0.96 2.01
CA SER A 87 -11.28 -1.41 3.35
C SER A 87 -11.04 -2.92 3.41
N VAL A 88 -11.86 -3.73 2.73
CA VAL A 88 -11.66 -5.18 2.64
C VAL A 88 -10.35 -5.52 1.94
N GLY A 89 -10.05 -4.87 0.81
CA GLY A 89 -8.78 -5.06 0.09
C GLY A 89 -7.58 -4.71 0.95
N ILE A 90 -7.57 -3.52 1.56
CA ILE A 90 -6.48 -3.08 2.44
C ILE A 90 -6.31 -4.02 3.64
N TYR A 91 -7.41 -4.47 4.25
CA TYR A 91 -7.33 -5.39 5.39
C TYR A 91 -6.79 -6.76 4.98
N PHE A 92 -7.11 -7.25 3.77
CA PHE A 92 -6.54 -8.48 3.24
C PHE A 92 -5.02 -8.37 3.07
N GLU A 93 -4.56 -7.28 2.43
CA GLU A 93 -3.13 -6.96 2.25
C GLU A 93 -2.40 -6.95 3.60
N LEU A 94 -2.93 -6.18 4.54
CA LEU A 94 -2.41 -6.08 5.90
C LEU A 94 -2.33 -7.44 6.58
N SER A 95 -3.40 -8.25 6.47
CA SER A 95 -3.50 -9.56 7.10
C SER A 95 -2.43 -10.53 6.60
N VAL A 96 -2.18 -10.56 5.29
CA VAL A 96 -1.13 -11.41 4.70
C VAL A 96 0.24 -11.00 5.23
N VAL A 97 0.55 -9.70 5.23
CA VAL A 97 1.85 -9.21 5.71
C VAL A 97 2.05 -9.50 7.20
N THR A 98 1.04 -9.26 8.05
CA THR A 98 1.13 -9.57 9.48
C THR A 98 1.32 -11.07 9.73
N LEU A 99 0.58 -11.92 9.01
CA LEU A 99 0.64 -13.37 9.20
C LEU A 99 1.95 -13.97 8.69
N LEU A 100 2.53 -13.46 7.60
CA LEU A 100 3.87 -13.87 7.13
C LEU A 100 4.93 -13.61 8.21
N VAL A 101 4.88 -12.43 8.85
CA VAL A 101 5.78 -12.08 9.95
C VAL A 101 5.52 -12.95 11.18
N TYR A 102 4.26 -13.21 11.53
CA TYR A 102 3.91 -14.10 12.63
C TYR A 102 4.40 -15.53 12.43
N TYR A 103 4.20 -16.12 11.25
CA TYR A 103 4.66 -17.48 10.96
C TYR A 103 6.20 -17.57 10.96
N ALA A 104 6.88 -16.52 10.48
CA ALA A 104 8.32 -16.40 10.59
C ALA A 104 8.78 -16.32 12.07
N TRP A 105 8.08 -15.55 12.91
CA TRP A 105 8.34 -15.40 14.34
C TRP A 105 8.26 -16.73 15.09
N ILE A 106 7.22 -17.54 14.84
CA ILE A 106 7.10 -18.86 15.49
C ILE A 106 7.98 -19.94 14.83
N GLY A 107 8.77 -19.58 13.82
CA GLY A 107 9.67 -20.51 13.14
C GLY A 107 8.97 -21.47 12.16
N LYS A 108 7.68 -21.29 11.86
CA LYS A 108 6.93 -22.17 10.93
C LYS A 108 7.22 -21.76 9.48
N ASN A 109 7.78 -22.66 8.68
CA ASN A 109 7.87 -22.46 7.23
C ASN A 109 6.47 -22.69 6.65
N THR A 110 5.88 -21.64 6.11
CA THR A 110 4.51 -21.66 5.59
C THR A 110 4.54 -21.10 4.18
N ASP A 111 3.79 -21.73 3.28
CA ASP A 111 3.69 -21.26 1.90
C ASP A 111 2.78 -20.04 1.81
N LEU A 112 3.08 -19.14 0.87
CA LEU A 112 2.30 -17.92 0.67
C LEU A 112 0.82 -18.22 0.41
N GLU A 113 0.51 -19.29 -0.33
CA GLU A 113 -0.86 -19.73 -0.58
C GLU A 113 -1.60 -20.01 0.73
N HIS A 114 -1.00 -20.77 1.63
CA HIS A 114 -1.60 -21.07 2.93
C HIS A 114 -1.83 -19.80 3.72
N VAL A 115 -0.85 -18.88 3.75
CA VAL A 115 -1.01 -17.60 4.46
C VAL A 115 -2.14 -16.76 3.87
N MET A 116 -2.26 -16.69 2.55
CA MET A 116 -3.37 -16.00 1.88
C MET A 116 -4.73 -16.62 2.24
N LYS A 117 -4.84 -17.94 2.29
CA LYS A 117 -6.07 -18.64 2.73
C LYS A 117 -6.42 -18.32 4.18
N VAL A 118 -5.43 -18.34 5.07
CA VAL A 118 -5.62 -17.94 6.47
C VAL A 118 -6.06 -16.47 6.54
N SER A 119 -5.48 -15.57 5.75
CA SER A 119 -5.91 -14.16 5.66
C SER A 119 -7.36 -14.01 5.20
N LEU A 120 -7.87 -14.87 4.31
CA LEU A 120 -9.29 -14.84 3.93
C LEU A 120 -10.21 -15.17 5.11
N THR A 121 -9.82 -16.09 5.99
CA THR A 121 -10.61 -16.39 7.21
C THR A 121 -10.70 -15.17 8.13
N LYS A 122 -9.66 -14.31 8.12
CA LYS A 122 -9.59 -13.08 8.92
C LYS A 122 -10.56 -11.99 8.48
N LEU A 123 -11.03 -12.00 7.23
CA LEU A 123 -11.99 -10.99 6.73
C LEU A 123 -13.27 -10.91 7.57
N ARG A 124 -13.63 -11.97 8.31
CA ARG A 124 -14.79 -11.96 9.23
C ARG A 124 -14.66 -10.90 10.33
N GLN A 125 -13.45 -10.48 10.69
CA GLN A 125 -13.23 -9.41 11.65
C GLN A 125 -13.79 -8.06 11.16
N LEU A 126 -13.97 -7.91 9.85
CA LEU A 126 -14.59 -6.73 9.23
C LEU A 126 -16.13 -6.73 9.30
N LYS A 127 -16.78 -7.75 9.86
CA LYS A 127 -18.25 -7.76 10.02
C LYS A 127 -18.73 -6.84 11.15
N HIS A 128 -17.81 -6.34 11.98
CA HIS A 128 -18.14 -5.46 13.09
C HIS A 128 -18.08 -3.99 12.68
N ILE A 129 -18.74 -3.13 13.47
CA ILE A 129 -18.66 -1.67 13.32
C ILE A 129 -17.22 -1.12 13.41
N GLY A 130 -16.29 -1.91 13.94
CA GLY A 130 -14.85 -1.63 13.93
C GLY A 130 -14.26 -1.43 12.54
N THR A 131 -14.89 -1.93 11.48
CA THR A 131 -14.49 -1.67 10.08
C THR A 131 -14.50 -0.18 9.73
N LEU A 132 -15.44 0.58 10.31
CA LEU A 132 -15.46 2.03 10.13
C LEU A 132 -14.19 2.66 10.72
N GLY A 133 -13.83 2.29 11.94
CA GLY A 133 -12.60 2.78 12.58
C GLY A 133 -11.34 2.37 11.81
N PHE A 134 -11.28 1.12 11.34
CA PHE A 134 -10.17 0.62 10.53
C PHE A 134 -10.05 1.38 9.20
N GLY A 135 -11.16 1.52 8.47
CA GLY A 135 -11.17 2.22 7.20
C GLY A 135 -10.84 3.70 7.35
N LEU A 136 -11.36 4.40 8.37
CA LEU A 136 -10.96 5.78 8.67
C LEU A 136 -9.46 5.89 8.96
N TYR A 137 -8.90 4.94 9.71
CA TYR A 137 -7.48 4.92 9.99
C TYR A 137 -6.63 4.69 8.73
N MET A 138 -6.98 3.69 7.91
CA MET A 138 -6.23 3.32 6.71
C MET A 138 -6.44 4.25 5.51
N LEU A 139 -7.62 4.87 5.37
CA LEU A 139 -7.98 5.69 4.21
C LEU A 139 -7.84 7.19 4.45
N VAL A 140 -7.87 7.63 5.71
CA VAL A 140 -7.78 9.05 6.05
C VAL A 140 -6.52 9.33 6.84
N ILE A 141 -6.36 8.72 8.02
CA ILE A 141 -5.28 9.08 8.94
C ILE A 141 -3.90 8.71 8.37
N LEU A 142 -3.69 7.46 7.97
CA LEU A 142 -2.39 7.00 7.43
C LEU A 142 -1.97 7.70 6.13
N PRO A 143 -2.86 7.84 5.11
CA PRO A 143 -2.51 8.49 3.86
C PRO A 143 -2.19 9.99 4.01
N ILE A 144 -2.83 10.68 4.95
CA ILE A 144 -2.51 12.08 5.29
C ILE A 144 -1.21 12.15 6.10
N ALA A 145 -1.01 11.24 7.06
CA ALA A 145 0.16 11.23 7.92
C ALA A 145 1.45 10.81 7.22
N ARG A 146 1.35 10.08 6.09
CA ARG A 146 2.49 9.60 5.29
C ARG A 146 3.54 8.84 6.10
N VAL A 147 3.09 7.98 7.02
CA VAL A 147 3.93 7.22 7.98
C VAL A 147 4.75 6.10 7.31
N GLY A 148 4.92 6.12 5.99
CA GLY A 148 5.64 5.08 5.26
C GLY A 148 4.97 3.71 5.26
N ILE A 149 3.77 3.60 5.85
CA ILE A 149 2.89 2.43 5.77
C ILE A 149 1.72 2.86 4.91
N ALA A 150 1.78 2.50 3.64
CA ALA A 150 0.80 2.85 2.63
C ALA A 150 0.18 1.56 2.09
N SER A 151 -1.14 1.56 1.90
CA SER A 151 -1.79 0.45 1.20
C SER A 151 -1.54 0.54 -0.30
N SER A 152 -1.57 -0.61 -0.99
CA SER A 152 -1.43 -0.62 -2.45
C SER A 152 -2.60 0.06 -3.16
N ILE A 153 -3.81 0.00 -2.60
CA ILE A 153 -5.03 0.55 -3.21
C ILE A 153 -5.12 2.07 -3.02
N PHE A 154 -4.79 2.55 -1.82
CA PHE A 154 -4.91 3.97 -1.47
C PHE A 154 -3.64 4.41 -0.74
N PRO A 155 -2.57 4.78 -1.48
CA PRO A 155 -1.24 4.95 -0.90
C PRO A 155 -1.04 6.29 -0.20
N HIS A 156 -1.64 7.37 -0.71
CA HIS A 156 -1.50 8.71 -0.14
C HIS A 156 -2.74 9.56 -0.38
N PHE A 157 -2.96 10.53 0.52
CA PHE A 157 -3.94 11.58 0.34
C PHE A 157 -3.19 12.91 0.23
N VAL A 158 -3.46 13.67 -0.83
CA VAL A 158 -2.87 15.00 -1.04
C VAL A 158 -3.94 16.02 -0.70
N VAL A 159 -3.70 16.83 0.34
CA VAL A 159 -4.54 18.00 0.61
C VAL A 159 -4.29 19.01 -0.52
N PRO A 160 -5.33 19.47 -1.24
CA PRO A 160 -5.15 20.41 -2.33
C PRO A 160 -4.42 21.70 -1.92
N ASN A 161 -3.51 22.17 -2.76
CA ASN A 161 -2.68 23.35 -2.50
C ASN A 161 -3.46 24.64 -2.26
N PHE A 162 -4.69 24.76 -2.76
CA PHE A 162 -5.55 25.92 -2.44
C PHE A 162 -5.86 25.99 -0.94
N ILE A 163 -6.01 24.86 -0.25
CA ILE A 163 -6.29 24.86 1.20
C ILE A 163 -5.01 25.20 1.97
N THR A 164 -3.95 24.42 1.76
CA THR A 164 -2.71 24.57 2.54
C THR A 164 -1.92 25.79 2.09
N GLY A 165 -1.79 26.03 0.80
CA GLY A 165 -1.05 27.15 0.23
C GLY A 165 -1.64 28.51 0.61
N GLU A 166 -2.97 28.64 0.73
CA GLU A 166 -3.59 29.89 1.20
C GLU A 166 -3.26 30.15 2.68
N LEU A 167 -3.33 29.13 3.53
CA LEU A 167 -2.95 29.24 4.94
C LEU A 167 -1.45 29.59 5.10
N GLN A 168 -0.60 28.97 4.28
CA GLN A 168 0.87 29.13 4.35
C GLN A 168 1.36 30.52 3.94
N LYS A 169 0.50 31.40 3.40
CA LYS A 169 0.84 32.81 3.16
C LYS A 169 1.08 33.60 4.45
N THR A 170 0.56 33.12 5.58
CA THR A 170 0.72 33.79 6.88
C THR A 170 1.57 32.94 7.82
N ALA A 171 2.33 33.58 8.72
CA ALA A 171 3.11 32.85 9.73
C ALA A 171 2.21 32.00 10.65
N MET A 172 1.03 32.52 11.02
CA MET A 172 0.05 31.80 11.83
C MET A 172 -0.53 30.59 11.08
N GLY A 173 -0.85 30.73 9.78
CA GLY A 173 -1.33 29.61 8.98
C GLY A 173 -0.24 28.57 8.69
N ASN A 174 1.03 28.97 8.51
CA ASN A 174 2.16 28.03 8.49
C ASN A 174 2.24 27.20 9.78
N ALA A 175 2.14 27.86 10.95
CA ALA A 175 2.14 27.16 12.23
C ALA A 175 0.94 26.21 12.36
N ALA A 176 -0.26 26.64 11.92
CA ALA A 176 -1.46 25.81 11.94
C ALA A 176 -1.33 24.56 11.06
N VAL A 177 -0.78 24.70 9.84
CA VAL A 177 -0.51 23.58 8.92
C VAL A 177 0.49 22.60 9.52
N LEU A 178 1.58 23.11 10.12
CA LEU A 178 2.57 22.27 10.80
C LEU A 178 1.96 21.49 11.98
N ILE A 179 1.17 22.16 12.82
CA ILE A 179 0.49 21.54 13.96
C ILE A 179 -0.49 20.48 13.46
N PHE A 180 -1.27 20.76 12.42
CA PHE A 180 -2.22 19.80 11.85
C PHE A 180 -1.53 18.52 11.38
N TYR A 181 -0.51 18.62 10.52
CA TYR A 181 0.23 17.45 10.05
C TYR A 181 0.99 16.75 11.18
N GLY A 182 1.54 17.50 12.13
CA GLY A 182 2.19 16.95 13.32
C GLY A 182 1.23 16.14 14.20
N LEU A 183 0.01 16.64 14.42
CA LEU A 183 -1.04 15.94 15.18
C LEU A 183 -1.52 14.68 14.44
N ILE A 184 -1.74 14.76 13.13
CA ILE A 184 -2.14 13.61 12.32
C ILE A 184 -1.03 12.55 12.28
N PHE A 185 0.24 12.95 12.14
CA PHE A 185 1.38 12.05 12.25
C PHE A 185 1.47 11.39 13.62
N CYS A 186 1.38 12.18 14.70
CA CYS A 186 1.39 11.65 16.07
C CYS A 186 0.23 10.68 16.29
N LEU A 187 -0.98 11.00 15.86
CA LEU A 187 -2.14 10.12 15.96
C LEU A 187 -1.92 8.81 15.18
N ALA A 188 -1.41 8.90 13.95
CA ALA A 188 -1.11 7.75 13.13
C ALA A 188 -0.06 6.84 13.80
N TRP A 189 1.03 7.43 14.28
CA TRP A 189 2.12 6.72 14.96
C TRP A 189 1.67 6.10 16.29
N LEU A 190 0.88 6.83 17.07
CA LEU A 190 0.32 6.37 18.33
C LEU A 190 -0.75 5.29 18.15
N LEU A 191 -1.26 5.03 16.96
CA LEU A 191 -2.24 3.96 16.72
C LEU A 191 -1.65 2.76 15.97
N ILE A 192 -0.34 2.76 15.70
CA ILE A 192 0.28 1.82 14.77
C ILE A 192 0.16 0.35 15.18
N PHE A 193 0.17 0.03 16.49
CA PHE A 193 -0.01 -1.35 16.96
C PHE A 193 -1.46 -1.83 16.92
N SER A 194 -2.42 -0.93 16.68
CA SER A 194 -3.82 -1.30 16.44
C SER A 194 -3.95 -2.17 15.19
N LEU A 195 -3.07 -2.00 14.19
CA LEU A 195 -3.05 -2.79 12.96
C LEU A 195 -2.74 -4.29 13.22
N PRO A 196 -1.55 -4.67 13.73
CA PRO A 196 -1.27 -6.07 14.02
C PRO A 196 -2.18 -6.64 15.11
N SER A 197 -2.62 -5.84 16.08
CA SER A 197 -3.58 -6.27 17.10
C SER A 197 -4.95 -6.62 16.52
N PHE A 198 -5.44 -5.83 15.55
CA PHE A 198 -6.70 -6.11 14.86
C PHE A 198 -6.61 -7.34 13.94
N VAL A 199 -5.43 -7.63 13.38
CA VAL A 199 -5.25 -8.84 12.57
C VAL A 199 -5.11 -10.10 13.44
N LEU A 200 -4.23 -10.06 14.45
CA LEU A 200 -3.80 -11.26 15.16
C LEU A 200 -4.74 -11.67 16.29
N GLU A 201 -5.38 -10.72 16.96
CA GLU A 201 -6.20 -11.01 18.14
C GLU A 201 -7.68 -11.11 17.79
N LYS A 202 -8.48 -11.74 18.65
CA LYS A 202 -9.94 -11.84 18.46
C LYS A 202 -10.65 -10.58 18.97
N ARG A 203 -10.48 -9.45 18.29
CA ARG A 203 -11.07 -8.16 18.69
C ARG A 203 -11.44 -7.31 17.48
N ASN A 204 -12.43 -6.43 17.65
CA ASN A 204 -12.69 -5.39 16.65
C ASN A 204 -11.61 -4.29 16.73
N PHE A 205 -11.56 -3.44 15.69
CA PHE A 205 -10.54 -2.38 15.61
C PHE A 205 -10.57 -1.40 16.79
N PHE A 206 -11.75 -1.01 17.29
CA PHE A 206 -11.83 -0.13 18.47
C PHE A 206 -11.27 -0.81 19.74
N GLY A 207 -11.47 -2.11 19.89
CA GLY A 207 -10.81 -2.90 20.93
C GLY A 207 -9.29 -2.90 20.78
N ALA A 208 -8.79 -3.00 19.55
CA ALA A 208 -7.35 -2.90 19.26
C ALA A 208 -6.80 -1.50 19.62
N VAL A 209 -7.51 -0.43 19.27
CA VAL A 209 -7.15 0.96 19.64
C VAL A 209 -7.11 1.14 21.16
N LYS A 210 -8.08 0.59 21.91
CA LYS A 210 -8.09 0.67 23.38
C LYS A 210 -6.89 -0.04 23.99
N ALA A 211 -6.53 -1.22 23.49
CA ALA A 211 -5.40 -1.98 24.00
C ALA A 211 -4.04 -1.40 23.61
N ASN A 212 -3.98 -0.71 22.47
CA ASN A 212 -2.77 -0.13 21.91
C ASN A 212 -2.03 0.81 22.89
N GLY A 213 -2.75 1.53 23.77
CA GLY A 213 -2.11 2.35 24.81
C GLY A 213 -1.28 1.55 25.84
N SER A 214 -1.68 0.32 26.17
CA SER A 214 -0.87 -0.56 27.04
C SER A 214 0.38 -1.05 26.32
N ILE A 215 0.26 -1.35 25.04
CA ILE A 215 1.35 -1.83 24.20
C ILE A 215 2.42 -0.74 24.04
N ILE A 216 2.00 0.49 23.73
CA ILE A 216 2.89 1.65 23.63
C ILE A 216 3.63 1.86 24.93
N ARG A 217 2.96 1.86 26.08
CA ARG A 217 3.64 2.04 27.37
C ARG A 217 4.77 1.03 27.60
N HIS A 218 4.60 -0.20 27.13
CA HIS A 218 5.62 -1.25 27.26
C HIS A 218 6.74 -1.15 26.20
N GLN A 219 6.41 -0.74 24.97
CA GLN A 219 7.32 -0.73 23.82
C GLN A 219 7.72 0.68 23.35
N TRP A 220 7.48 1.73 24.13
CA TRP A 220 7.63 3.12 23.68
C TRP A 220 9.04 3.45 23.20
N LYS A 221 10.09 2.88 23.82
CA LYS A 221 11.48 3.08 23.40
C LYS A 221 11.75 2.50 22.02
N ALA A 222 11.27 1.29 21.78
CA ALA A 222 11.42 0.63 20.48
C ALA A 222 10.61 1.37 19.40
N LEU A 223 9.38 1.77 19.73
CA LEU A 223 8.52 2.56 18.86
C LEU A 223 9.12 3.95 18.55
N ALA A 224 9.67 4.64 19.53
CA ALA A 224 10.34 5.93 19.35
C ALA A 224 11.62 5.78 18.52
N GLY A 225 12.42 4.74 18.77
CA GLY A 225 13.63 4.46 18.00
C GLY A 225 13.34 4.24 16.51
N ILE A 226 12.32 3.44 16.18
CA ILE A 226 11.89 3.27 14.79
C ILE A 226 11.30 4.56 14.22
N GLY A 227 10.56 5.34 15.01
CA GLY A 227 10.00 6.63 14.57
C GLY A 227 11.08 7.65 14.23
N ILE A 228 12.13 7.73 15.04
CA ILE A 228 13.29 8.59 14.78
C ILE A 228 14.00 8.12 13.51
N LEU A 229 14.23 6.81 13.36
CA LEU A 229 14.85 6.27 12.15
C LEU A 229 13.99 6.54 10.90
N PHE A 230 12.66 6.42 11.02
CA PHE A 230 11.71 6.78 9.97
C PHE A 230 11.89 8.23 9.53
N LEU A 231 11.94 9.17 10.50
CA LEU A 231 12.12 10.59 10.24
C LEU A 231 13.48 10.89 9.62
N LEU A 232 14.55 10.24 10.10
CA LEU A 232 15.89 10.38 9.54
C LEU A 232 15.96 9.89 8.10
N ILE A 233 15.37 8.73 7.79
CA ILE A 233 15.32 8.20 6.43
C ILE A 233 14.51 9.14 5.52
N HIS A 234 13.38 9.67 5.98
CA HIS A 234 12.59 10.63 5.20
C HIS A 234 13.35 11.94 4.99
N PHE A 235 14.00 12.46 6.02
CA PHE A 235 14.78 13.68 5.94
C PHE A 235 15.96 13.54 4.97
N ILE A 236 16.72 12.45 5.06
CA ILE A 236 17.89 12.20 4.21
C ILE A 236 17.49 11.77 2.79
N GLY A 237 16.45 10.95 2.66
CA GLY A 237 16.08 10.29 1.40
C GLY A 237 15.11 11.08 0.52
N VAL A 238 14.39 12.06 1.10
CA VAL A 238 13.37 12.85 0.38
C VAL A 238 13.66 14.34 0.50
N TYR A 239 13.69 14.87 1.73
CA TYR A 239 13.78 16.31 1.94
C TYR A 239 15.14 16.90 1.52
N LEU A 240 16.24 16.27 1.95
CA LEU A 240 17.59 16.78 1.67
C LEU A 240 17.93 16.77 0.17
N PRO A 241 17.56 15.73 -0.62
CA PRO A 241 17.68 15.76 -2.08
C PRO A 241 16.80 16.83 -2.75
N GLU A 242 15.56 17.04 -2.33
CA GLU A 242 14.68 18.09 -2.88
C GLU A 242 15.30 19.48 -2.67
N VAL A 243 15.74 19.77 -1.44
CA VAL A 243 16.43 21.03 -1.12
C VAL A 243 17.76 21.14 -1.86
N ALA A 244 18.54 20.06 -1.91
CA ALA A 244 19.84 20.07 -2.59
C ALA A 244 19.68 20.29 -4.11
N GLN A 245 18.61 19.80 -4.74
CA GLN A 245 18.33 20.08 -6.14
C GLN A 245 18.13 21.59 -6.37
N ASP A 246 17.33 22.25 -5.54
CA ASP A 246 17.10 23.70 -5.66
C ASP A 246 18.40 24.54 -5.53
N TYR A 247 19.37 24.09 -4.73
CA TYR A 247 20.66 24.77 -4.51
C TYR A 247 21.82 24.30 -5.42
N LEU A 248 21.82 23.05 -5.91
CA LEU A 248 22.90 22.51 -6.74
C LEU A 248 22.73 22.88 -8.22
N PHE A 249 21.49 23.01 -8.71
CA PHE A 249 21.19 23.46 -10.07
C PHE A 249 21.38 24.98 -10.27
N THR A 250 21.81 25.71 -9.24
CA THR A 250 22.25 27.11 -9.37
C THR A 250 23.75 27.25 -9.71
N ILE A 251 24.50 26.15 -9.79
CA ILE A 251 25.96 26.15 -10.08
C ILE A 251 26.20 25.67 -11.53
N PRO A 252 26.57 26.56 -12.48
CA PRO A 252 26.65 26.26 -13.92
C PRO A 252 27.61 25.13 -14.32
N VAL A 253 28.59 24.81 -13.46
CA VAL A 253 29.58 23.74 -13.73
C VAL A 253 28.97 22.35 -13.54
N LEU A 254 27.95 22.20 -12.69
CA LEU A 254 27.28 20.93 -12.42
C LEU A 254 26.24 20.58 -13.50
N ASP A 255 25.61 21.57 -14.14
CA ASP A 255 24.74 21.36 -15.32
C ASP A 255 25.52 20.68 -16.46
N THR A 256 26.72 21.18 -16.75
CA THR A 256 27.57 20.62 -17.81
C THR A 256 28.02 19.19 -17.51
N VAL A 257 28.31 18.88 -16.25
CA VAL A 257 28.66 17.50 -15.82
C VAL A 257 27.44 16.58 -15.89
N TRP A 258 26.26 17.09 -15.53
CA TRP A 258 24.99 16.38 -15.61
C TRP A 258 24.58 16.04 -17.04
N ASP A 259 24.75 16.98 -17.97
CA ASP A 259 24.49 16.80 -19.40
C ASP A 259 25.43 15.77 -20.05
N ILE A 260 26.68 15.66 -19.58
CA ILE A 260 27.61 14.62 -20.03
C ILE A 260 27.14 13.22 -19.58
N PHE A 261 26.54 13.10 -18.38
CA PHE A 261 25.99 11.84 -17.88
C PHE A 261 24.70 11.40 -18.59
N GLN A 262 23.98 12.31 -19.25
CA GLN A 262 22.81 12.00 -20.09
C GLN A 262 23.16 11.22 -21.37
N PHE A 263 24.42 11.30 -21.84
CA PHE A 263 24.84 10.74 -23.14
C PHE A 263 25.30 9.27 -23.08
N VAL A 264 25.59 8.72 -21.90
CA VAL A 264 25.95 7.30 -21.72
C VAL A 264 24.69 6.53 -21.37
N ALA A 265 24.36 5.51 -22.20
CA ALA A 265 23.07 4.82 -22.30
C ALA A 265 22.49 4.15 -21.03
N ILE A 266 23.06 4.37 -19.85
CA ILE A 266 22.40 4.18 -18.56
C ILE A 266 22.73 5.40 -17.71
N ASN A 267 21.85 6.40 -17.74
CA ASN A 267 22.01 7.61 -16.97
C ASN A 267 22.10 7.24 -15.47
N PRO A 268 23.12 7.69 -14.71
CA PRO A 268 23.21 7.44 -13.26
C PRO A 268 21.96 7.87 -12.50
N THR A 269 21.22 8.85 -13.03
CA THR A 269 19.89 9.21 -12.53
C THR A 269 18.89 8.08 -12.66
N THR A 270 18.91 7.30 -13.74
CA THR A 270 18.04 6.15 -13.93
C THR A 270 18.37 5.04 -12.95
N ILE A 271 19.66 4.73 -12.73
CA ILE A 271 20.05 3.74 -11.69
C ILE A 271 19.63 4.24 -10.32
N PHE A 272 19.89 5.50 -10.00
CA PHE A 272 19.50 6.11 -8.74
C PHE A 272 17.97 6.11 -8.55
N GLN A 273 17.20 6.44 -9.58
CA GLN A 273 15.74 6.38 -9.59
C GLN A 273 15.22 4.94 -9.41
N LEU A 274 15.85 3.95 -10.04
CA LEU A 274 15.52 2.53 -9.85
C LEU A 274 15.82 2.07 -8.43
N LEU A 275 16.92 2.52 -7.83
CA LEU A 275 17.25 2.25 -6.43
C LEU A 275 16.27 2.93 -5.47
N LEU A 276 15.90 4.18 -5.72
CA LEU A 276 14.87 4.89 -4.96
C LEU A 276 13.51 4.22 -5.09
N LEU A 277 13.17 3.71 -6.27
CA LEU A 277 11.95 2.94 -6.48
C LEU A 277 11.95 1.64 -5.66
N LEU A 278 13.04 0.88 -5.74
CA LEU A 278 13.21 -0.34 -4.95
C LEU A 278 13.08 -0.03 -3.46
N LEU A 279 13.68 1.08 -3.01
CA LEU A 279 13.56 1.56 -1.64
C LEU A 279 12.11 1.89 -1.30
N LYS A 280 11.37 2.61 -2.16
CA LYS A 280 9.94 2.93 -1.96
C LYS A 280 9.05 1.68 -1.82
N VAL A 281 9.43 0.55 -2.39
CA VAL A 281 8.71 -0.74 -2.23
C VAL A 281 9.14 -1.47 -0.98
N LEU A 282 10.45 -1.62 -0.76
CA LEU A 282 10.97 -2.42 0.35
C LEU A 282 10.76 -1.72 1.69
N TYR A 283 10.83 -0.39 1.70
CA TYR A 283 10.77 0.38 2.93
C TYR A 283 9.44 0.23 3.69
N PRO A 284 8.25 0.40 3.08
CA PRO A 284 6.98 0.17 3.76
C PRO A 284 6.83 -1.25 4.31
N ILE A 285 7.24 -2.24 3.51
CA ILE A 285 7.17 -3.67 3.87
C ILE A 285 8.05 -3.94 5.10
N VAL A 286 9.30 -3.48 5.06
CA VAL A 286 10.26 -3.70 6.14
C VAL A 286 9.85 -2.94 7.39
N LEU A 287 9.43 -1.67 7.25
CA LEU A 287 8.94 -0.85 8.36
C LEU A 287 7.75 -1.50 9.07
N TYR A 288 6.75 -1.93 8.30
CA TYR A 288 5.58 -2.59 8.86
C TYR A 288 5.92 -3.96 9.47
N ALA A 289 6.77 -4.76 8.82
CA ALA A 289 7.26 -6.03 9.39
C ALA A 289 7.99 -5.80 10.73
N TRP A 290 8.71 -4.69 10.85
CA TRP A 290 9.41 -4.32 12.09
C TRP A 290 8.44 -3.89 13.20
N ILE A 291 7.36 -3.20 12.85
CA ILE A 291 6.27 -2.88 13.79
C ILE A 291 5.58 -4.16 14.29
N VAL A 292 5.30 -5.11 13.38
CA VAL A 292 4.73 -6.41 13.76
C VAL A 292 5.69 -7.18 14.67
N TYR A 293 7.00 -7.14 14.39
CA TYR A 293 8.04 -7.74 15.23
C TYR A 293 8.00 -7.20 16.67
N ILE A 294 7.97 -5.88 16.84
CA ILE A 294 7.87 -5.25 18.17
C ILE A 294 6.58 -5.66 18.86
N TYR A 295 5.47 -5.65 18.12
CA TYR A 295 4.17 -6.06 18.64
C TYR A 295 4.19 -7.51 19.14
N LEU A 296 4.74 -8.46 18.38
CA LEU A 296 4.86 -9.86 18.79
C LEU A 296 5.76 -10.04 20.02
N GLY A 297 6.76 -9.16 20.20
CA GLY A 297 7.60 -9.11 21.40
C GLY A 297 6.83 -8.84 22.70
N THR A 298 5.57 -8.40 22.62
CA THR A 298 4.66 -8.21 23.77
C THR A 298 3.89 -9.47 24.16
N ALA A 299 4.11 -10.59 23.45
CA ALA A 299 3.41 -11.86 23.62
C ALA A 299 1.87 -11.73 23.54
N PRO A 300 1.34 -11.22 22.40
CA PRO A 300 -0.10 -11.06 22.23
C PRO A 300 -0.83 -12.41 22.17
N LEU A 301 -2.11 -12.41 22.54
CA LEU A 301 -2.99 -13.57 22.38
C LEU A 301 -3.39 -13.73 20.91
N VAL A 302 -2.59 -14.48 20.16
CA VAL A 302 -2.82 -14.74 18.75
C VAL A 302 -3.96 -15.76 18.58
N TYR A 303 -4.97 -15.38 17.81
CA TYR A 303 -6.12 -16.20 17.48
C TYR A 303 -6.17 -16.46 15.98
N ILE A 304 -5.94 -17.69 15.53
CA ILE A 304 -6.05 -18.06 14.10
C ILE A 304 -7.13 -19.12 13.96
N GLU A 305 -8.12 -18.89 13.11
CA GLU A 305 -9.22 -19.81 12.84
C GLU A 305 -8.84 -20.88 11.80
N GLU A 306 -7.81 -21.69 12.07
CA GLU A 306 -7.37 -22.75 11.13
C GLU A 306 -8.48 -23.78 10.85
N GLY A 307 -9.42 -23.99 11.78
CA GLY A 307 -10.55 -24.91 11.61
C GLY A 307 -11.54 -24.52 10.49
N ARG A 308 -11.45 -23.31 9.93
CA ARG A 308 -12.29 -22.86 8.80
C ARG A 308 -11.57 -22.90 7.45
N LEU A 309 -10.31 -23.32 7.42
CA LEU A 309 -9.58 -23.52 6.18
C LEU A 309 -10.34 -24.43 5.19
N PRO A 310 -11.00 -25.53 5.62
CA PRO A 310 -11.78 -26.35 4.69
C PRO A 310 -12.94 -25.59 4.02
N GLU A 311 -13.63 -24.70 4.73
CA GLU A 311 -14.72 -23.86 4.16
C GLU A 311 -14.16 -22.91 3.08
N VAL A 312 -13.00 -22.29 3.36
CA VAL A 312 -12.32 -21.39 2.42
C VAL A 312 -11.78 -22.15 1.23
N ASP A 313 -11.18 -23.33 1.45
CA ASP A 313 -10.67 -24.19 0.38
C ASP A 313 -11.80 -24.64 -0.55
N GLU A 314 -12.97 -25.01 -0.02
CA GLU A 314 -14.13 -25.37 -0.83
C GLU A 314 -14.64 -24.18 -1.67
N GLN A 315 -14.74 -22.98 -1.08
CA GLN A 315 -15.15 -21.77 -1.80
C GLN A 315 -14.13 -21.37 -2.87
N LEU A 316 -12.84 -21.46 -2.55
CA LEU A 316 -11.77 -21.20 -3.50
C LEU A 316 -11.78 -22.24 -4.62
N GLN A 317 -12.05 -23.51 -4.34
CA GLN A 317 -12.14 -24.55 -5.36
C GLN A 317 -13.31 -24.30 -6.30
N LYS A 318 -14.49 -23.94 -5.78
CA LYS A 318 -15.65 -23.54 -6.62
C LYS A 318 -15.33 -22.34 -7.51
N THR A 319 -14.60 -21.36 -6.97
CA THR A 319 -14.16 -20.17 -7.71
C THR A 319 -13.05 -20.52 -8.71
N TYR A 320 -12.17 -21.46 -8.37
CA TYR A 320 -11.10 -21.98 -9.19
C TYR A 320 -11.65 -22.74 -10.40
N ASP A 321 -12.70 -23.54 -10.23
CA ASP A 321 -13.36 -24.22 -11.35
C ASP A 321 -13.97 -23.23 -12.34
N HIS A 322 -14.51 -22.12 -11.85
CA HIS A 322 -14.97 -21.01 -12.69
C HIS A 322 -13.80 -20.26 -13.33
N SER A 323 -12.72 -20.01 -12.57
CA SER A 323 -11.54 -19.32 -13.07
C SER A 323 -10.77 -20.16 -14.08
N ILE A 324 -10.81 -21.50 -14.03
CA ILE A 324 -10.28 -22.39 -15.09
C ILE A 324 -11.06 -22.21 -16.39
N LYS A 325 -12.39 -22.01 -16.33
CA LYS A 325 -13.18 -21.74 -17.55
C LYS A 325 -12.79 -20.40 -18.16
N VAL A 326 -12.64 -19.37 -17.31
CA VAL A 326 -12.21 -18.02 -17.73
C VAL A 326 -10.77 -18.04 -18.23
N TYR A 327 -9.84 -18.67 -17.50
CA TYR A 327 -8.45 -18.88 -17.88
C TYR A 327 -8.35 -19.68 -19.17
N GLY A 328 -9.15 -20.74 -19.33
CA GLY A 328 -9.22 -21.51 -20.56
C GLY A 328 -9.68 -20.65 -21.74
N TRP A 329 -10.67 -19.77 -21.53
CA TRP A 329 -11.12 -18.80 -22.53
C TRP A 329 -10.04 -17.77 -22.86
N LEU A 330 -9.41 -17.17 -21.85
CA LEU A 330 -8.31 -16.21 -21.99
C LEU A 330 -7.08 -16.84 -22.66
N LYS A 331 -6.71 -18.06 -22.26
CA LYS A 331 -5.61 -18.83 -22.84
C LYS A 331 -5.90 -19.14 -24.30
N ARG A 332 -7.13 -19.55 -24.65
CA ARG A 332 -7.53 -19.73 -26.06
C ARG A 332 -7.41 -18.43 -26.85
N LYS A 333 -7.89 -17.31 -26.29
CA LYS A 333 -7.72 -15.98 -26.90
C LYS A 333 -6.25 -15.61 -27.05
N LEU A 334 -5.42 -15.76 -26.03
CA LEU A 334 -3.98 -15.46 -26.06
C LEU A 334 -3.21 -16.37 -27.02
N ILE A 335 -3.54 -17.66 -27.10
CA ILE A 335 -2.96 -18.58 -28.08
C ILE A 335 -3.35 -18.16 -29.49
N SER A 336 -4.63 -17.82 -29.73
CA SER A 336 -5.07 -17.32 -31.04
C SER A 336 -4.38 -15.99 -31.39
N LEU A 337 -4.20 -15.10 -30.42
CA LEU A 337 -3.52 -13.81 -30.60
C LEU A 337 -2.04 -14.02 -30.88
N ARG A 338 -1.39 -14.93 -30.16
CA ARG A 338 0.01 -15.31 -30.37
C ARG A 338 0.20 -16.00 -31.71
N ALA A 339 -0.72 -16.88 -32.12
CA ALA A 339 -0.69 -17.53 -33.43
C ALA A 339 -0.85 -16.49 -34.56
N TRP A 340 -1.80 -15.56 -34.41
CA TRP A 340 -2.00 -14.44 -35.33
C TRP A 340 -0.78 -13.51 -35.39
N LEU A 341 -0.19 -13.15 -34.25
CA LEU A 341 1.04 -12.36 -34.18
C LEU A 341 2.21 -13.11 -34.81
N ASN A 342 2.36 -14.40 -34.55
CA ASN A 342 3.41 -15.25 -35.14
C ASN A 342 3.29 -15.38 -36.66
N GLN A 343 2.11 -15.17 -37.26
CA GLN A 343 1.94 -15.14 -38.72
C GLN A 343 2.43 -13.81 -39.32
N LYS A 344 2.64 -12.76 -38.53
CA LYS A 344 3.16 -11.48 -39.00
C LYS A 344 4.69 -11.52 -39.07
N VAL A 345 5.24 -11.28 -40.27
CA VAL A 345 6.69 -11.21 -40.54
C VAL A 345 7.43 -10.28 -39.57
N PHE A 346 6.79 -9.17 -39.20
CA PHE A 346 7.33 -8.21 -38.23
C PHE A 346 7.56 -8.82 -36.84
N TYR A 347 6.59 -9.57 -36.31
CA TYR A 347 6.70 -10.17 -34.98
C TYR A 347 7.79 -11.26 -34.96
N GLN A 348 7.86 -12.11 -35.98
CA GLN A 348 8.92 -13.13 -36.08
C GLN A 348 10.32 -12.50 -36.05
N LYS A 349 10.50 -11.42 -36.81
CA LYS A 349 11.77 -10.67 -36.89
C LYS A 349 12.13 -9.95 -35.58
N HIS A 350 11.15 -9.51 -34.79
CA HIS A 350 11.37 -8.65 -33.61
C HIS A 350 10.95 -9.28 -32.27
N HIS A 351 10.55 -10.55 -32.20
CA HIS A 351 9.98 -11.18 -31.01
C HIS A 351 10.83 -11.03 -29.74
N LYS A 352 12.17 -11.07 -29.84
CA LYS A 352 13.09 -10.81 -28.71
C LYS A 352 12.97 -9.38 -28.20
N LYS A 353 12.95 -8.39 -29.10
CA LYS A 353 12.76 -6.97 -28.77
C LYS A 353 11.37 -6.73 -28.16
N ILE A 354 10.34 -7.37 -28.70
CA ILE A 354 8.97 -7.26 -28.19
C ILE A 354 8.87 -7.79 -26.76
N LYS A 355 9.48 -8.95 -26.44
CA LYS A 355 9.52 -9.47 -25.06
C LYS A 355 10.21 -8.49 -24.10
N VAL A 356 11.32 -7.89 -24.52
CA VAL A 356 12.01 -6.86 -23.73
C VAL A 356 11.10 -5.64 -23.51
N ILE A 357 10.44 -5.14 -24.55
CA ILE A 357 9.50 -4.02 -24.45
C ILE A 357 8.33 -4.34 -23.53
N THR A 358 7.74 -5.54 -23.63
CA THR A 358 6.67 -5.98 -22.71
C THR A 358 7.17 -6.04 -21.27
N GLY A 359 8.39 -6.53 -21.03
CA GLY A 359 9.03 -6.49 -19.70
C GLY A 359 9.18 -5.06 -19.19
N ILE A 360 9.63 -4.14 -20.05
CA ILE A 360 9.72 -2.71 -19.72
C ILE A 360 8.34 -2.13 -19.39
N ILE A 361 7.30 -2.46 -20.15
CA ILE A 361 5.92 -1.99 -19.87
C ILE A 361 5.43 -2.52 -18.51
N VAL A 362 5.66 -3.79 -18.19
CA VAL A 362 5.27 -4.35 -16.87
C VAL A 362 6.02 -3.65 -15.74
N VAL A 363 7.33 -3.44 -15.89
CA VAL A 363 8.13 -2.69 -14.92
C VAL A 363 7.64 -1.23 -14.82
N TRP A 364 7.30 -0.59 -15.93
CA TRP A 364 6.76 0.77 -15.97
C TRP A 364 5.39 0.86 -15.28
N LEU A 365 4.48 -0.08 -15.53
CA LEU A 365 3.19 -0.15 -14.84
C LEU A 365 3.37 -0.35 -13.33
N PHE A 366 4.32 -1.20 -12.93
CA PHE A 366 4.68 -1.38 -11.52
C PHE A 366 5.29 -0.10 -10.93
N ILE A 367 6.13 0.63 -11.67
CA ILE A 367 6.69 1.92 -11.23
C ILE A 367 5.59 2.95 -10.97
N ASN A 368 4.64 3.08 -11.90
CA ASN A 368 3.51 4.01 -11.75
C ASN A 368 2.53 3.57 -10.65
N SER A 369 2.59 2.31 -10.20
CA SER A 369 1.84 1.88 -9.02
C SER A 369 2.47 2.35 -7.71
N ILE A 370 3.76 2.67 -7.72
CA ILE A 370 4.56 3.01 -6.53
C ILE A 370 4.69 4.53 -6.39
N GLY A 371 4.95 5.21 -7.51
CA GLY A 371 4.81 6.65 -7.59
C GLY A 371 3.33 6.93 -7.76
N GLY A 372 2.63 7.30 -6.70
CA GLY A 372 1.27 7.82 -6.83
C GLY A 372 1.24 8.95 -7.86
N ALA A 373 0.05 9.18 -8.42
CA ALA A 373 -0.19 9.95 -9.64
C ALA A 373 0.81 11.11 -9.83
N PRO A 374 1.37 11.30 -11.05
CA PRO A 374 2.23 12.45 -11.32
C PRO A 374 1.56 13.70 -10.77
N GLN A 375 2.32 14.51 -10.02
CA GLN A 375 1.81 15.74 -9.41
C GLN A 375 0.98 16.46 -10.45
N GLU A 376 -0.35 16.47 -10.28
CA GLU A 376 -1.20 17.27 -11.14
C GLU A 376 -0.70 18.70 -10.99
N GLU A 377 -0.35 19.32 -12.12
CA GLU A 377 -0.01 20.74 -12.17
C GLU A 377 -1.08 21.52 -11.39
N PRO A 378 -0.68 22.53 -10.60
CA PRO A 378 -1.64 23.28 -9.80
C PRO A 378 -2.76 23.77 -10.72
N ILE A 379 -3.99 23.30 -10.45
CA ILE A 379 -5.18 23.73 -11.17
C ILE A 379 -5.18 25.25 -11.16
N ILE A 380 -4.95 25.86 -12.32
CA ILE A 380 -5.00 27.31 -12.49
C ILE A 380 -6.47 27.69 -12.32
N ILE A 381 -6.81 28.10 -11.11
CA ILE A 381 -8.12 28.68 -10.82
C ILE A 381 -8.14 30.05 -11.51
N GLY A 382 -8.69 30.07 -12.72
CA GLY A 382 -9.07 31.32 -13.35
C GLY A 382 -10.16 31.98 -12.52
N HIS A 383 -9.82 33.02 -11.77
CA HIS A 383 -10.83 33.96 -11.31
C HIS A 383 -11.46 34.61 -12.55
N ARG A 384 -12.74 34.34 -12.81
CA ARG A 384 -13.54 35.29 -13.57
C ARG A 384 -13.70 36.52 -12.67
N GLY A 385 -13.30 37.67 -13.22
CA GLY A 385 -13.17 38.94 -12.52
C GLY A 385 -14.44 39.48 -11.89
#